data_AF-A0A0C1R2Y6-F1
#
_entry.id   AF-A0A0C1R2Y6-F1
#
_cell.length_a   1.000
_cell.length_b   1.000
_cell.length_c   1.000
_cell.angle_alpha   90.00
_cell.angle_beta   90.00
_cell.angle_gamma   90.00
#
_symmetry.space_group_name_H-M   'P 1'
#
loop_
_entity.id
_entity.type
_entity.pdbx_description
1 polymer ?
#
loop_
_entity_poly.entity_id
_entity_poly.type
_entity_poly.pdbx_seq_one_letter_code
_entity_poly.pdbx_strand_id
1 'polypeptide(L)'
;MRKLSVTLLLILGFSVFFATATRASEKLPLTTLVLRDHKITINTTPNGFAYTVIRASDGTVLDAQLNDTQLQAKYPEIYDAVRPSMADGKETNDATVWGGTQHVPANALPK
;
A
#
# COMPACT_ATOMS: atom_id res chain seq x y z
N MET A 1 -54.78 -13.09 11.20
CA MET A 1 -53.98 -12.18 10.35
C MET A 1 -52.76 -11.73 11.15
N ARG A 2 -51.56 -12.25 10.85
CA ARG A 2 -50.33 -11.91 11.58
C ARG A 2 -49.94 -10.47 11.26
N LYS A 3 -49.94 -9.60 12.27
CA LYS A 3 -49.42 -8.23 12.16
C LYS A 3 -47.90 -8.33 12.04
N LEU A 4 -47.40 -8.36 10.82
CA LEU A 4 -45.96 -8.22 10.56
C LEU A 4 -45.57 -6.81 11.03
N SER A 5 -44.74 -6.77 12.06
CA SER A 5 -44.34 -5.54 12.74
C SER A 5 -43.55 -4.67 11.76
N VAL A 6 -44.10 -3.51 11.41
CA VAL A 6 -43.49 -2.49 10.53
C VAL A 6 -42.08 -2.10 11.03
N THR A 7 -41.84 -2.23 12.33
CA THR A 7 -40.52 -2.04 12.95
C THR A 7 -39.43 -2.96 12.41
N LEU A 8 -39.76 -4.18 11.97
CA LEU A 8 -38.76 -5.12 11.44
C LEU A 8 -38.28 -4.72 10.04
N LEU A 9 -39.13 -4.05 9.26
CA LEU A 9 -38.80 -3.55 7.92
C LEU A 9 -37.89 -2.31 8.00
N LEU A 10 -38.06 -1.50 9.04
CA LEU A 10 -37.29 -0.28 9.27
C LEU A 10 -35.84 -0.58 9.70
N ILE A 11 -35.64 -1.63 10.51
CA ILE A 11 -34.29 -2.10 10.91
C ILE A 11 -33.55 -2.69 9.70
N LEU A 12 -34.25 -3.41 8.82
CA LEU A 12 -33.65 -3.97 7.61
C LEU A 12 -33.20 -2.86 6.65
N GLY A 13 -34.00 -1.80 6.48
CA GLY A 13 -33.68 -0.66 5.62
C GLY A 13 -32.43 0.12 6.04
N PHE A 14 -32.17 0.24 7.35
CA PHE A 14 -30.98 0.92 7.86
C PHE A 14 -29.68 0.13 7.63
N SER A 15 -29.75 -1.20 7.61
CA SER A 15 -28.56 -2.05 7.43
C SER A 15 -27.93 -1.95 6.03
N VAL A 16 -28.70 -1.55 5.02
CA VAL A 16 -28.22 -1.47 3.62
C VAL A 16 -27.43 -0.18 3.35
N PHE A 17 -27.65 0.89 4.13
CA PHE A 17 -26.95 2.17 3.91
C PHE A 17 -25.46 2.14 4.27
N PHE A 18 -25.01 1.17 5.09
CA PHE A 18 -23.60 1.03 5.46
C PHE A 18 -22.82 0.06 4.58
N ALA A 19 -23.42 -0.47 3.50
CA ALA A 19 -22.69 -1.15 2.46
C ALA A 19 -21.97 -0.11 1.58
N THR A 20 -20.98 0.58 2.16
CA THR A 20 -19.95 1.23 1.37
C THR A 20 -19.17 0.12 0.68
N ALA A 21 -19.63 -0.21 -0.53
CA ALA A 21 -18.85 -1.00 -1.47
C ALA A 21 -17.54 -0.24 -1.68
N THR A 22 -16.53 -0.61 -0.92
CA THR A 22 -15.16 -0.13 -1.11
C THR A 22 -14.77 -0.66 -2.48
N ARG A 23 -14.94 0.17 -3.52
CA ARG A 23 -14.40 -0.15 -4.83
C ARG A 23 -12.90 -0.21 -4.63
N ALA A 24 -12.35 -1.43 -4.63
CA ALA A 24 -10.93 -1.64 -4.79
C ALA A 24 -10.57 -0.89 -6.07
N SER A 25 -9.93 0.27 -5.90
CA SER A 25 -9.40 1.01 -7.02
C SER A 25 -8.46 0.05 -7.75
N GLU A 26 -8.73 -0.23 -9.03
CA GLU A 26 -7.88 -1.06 -9.90
C GLU A 26 -6.51 -0.41 -10.17
N LYS A 27 -6.01 0.42 -9.26
CA LYS A 27 -4.63 0.85 -9.28
C LYS A 27 -3.78 -0.36 -8.95
N LEU A 28 -3.07 -0.83 -9.96
CA LEU A 28 -1.98 -1.78 -9.79
C LEU A 28 -1.06 -1.26 -8.69
N PRO A 29 -0.70 -2.10 -7.71
CA PRO A 29 0.18 -1.67 -6.64
C PRO A 29 1.52 -1.25 -7.21
N LEU A 30 2.11 -0.22 -6.62
CA LEU A 30 3.44 0.26 -6.99
C LEU A 30 4.46 -0.86 -6.83
N THR A 31 4.38 -1.59 -5.71
CA THR A 31 5.17 -2.78 -5.47
C THR A 31 4.52 -3.63 -4.39
N THR A 32 4.99 -4.87 -4.27
CA THR A 32 4.65 -5.76 -3.17
C THR A 32 5.93 -6.34 -2.58
N LEU A 33 6.12 -6.17 -1.27
CA LEU A 33 7.20 -6.81 -0.52
C LEU A 33 6.67 -8.06 0.16
N VAL A 34 7.34 -9.19 -0.03
CA VAL A 34 7.05 -10.45 0.67
C VAL A 34 8.10 -10.64 1.75
N LEU A 35 7.67 -10.54 3.01
CA LEU A 35 8.45 -10.88 4.20
C LEU A 35 8.11 -12.31 4.64
N ARG A 36 8.84 -12.81 5.65
CA ARG A 36 8.63 -14.16 6.21
C ARG A 36 7.18 -14.38 6.66
N ASP A 37 6.66 -13.43 7.44
CA ASP A 37 5.36 -13.58 8.11
C ASP A 37 4.26 -12.69 7.49
N HIS A 38 4.64 -11.75 6.61
CA HIS A 38 3.75 -10.74 6.05
C HIS A 38 4.02 -10.49 4.56
N LYS A 39 2.97 -10.10 3.83
CA LYS A 39 3.03 -9.53 2.50
C LYS A 39 2.51 -8.09 2.57
N ILE A 40 3.26 -7.16 2.01
CA ILE A 40 2.95 -5.73 2.08
C ILE A 40 2.73 -5.24 0.67
N THR A 41 1.56 -4.68 0.44
CA THR A 41 1.22 -4.03 -0.82
C THR A 41 1.35 -2.52 -0.65
N ILE A 42 2.14 -1.89 -1.51
CA ILE A 42 2.38 -0.43 -1.50
C ILE A 42 1.63 0.19 -2.68
N ASN A 43 0.81 1.19 -2.40
CA ASN A 43 0.01 1.90 -3.40
C ASN A 43 0.32 3.39 -3.38
N THR A 44 0.31 4.04 -4.55
CA THR A 44 0.44 5.50 -4.64
C THR A 44 -0.93 6.17 -4.49
N THR A 45 -1.00 7.15 -3.61
CA THR A 45 -2.16 8.02 -3.38
C THR A 45 -1.79 9.49 -3.66
N PRO A 46 -2.77 10.39 -3.82
CA PRO A 46 -2.48 11.82 -3.95
C PRO A 46 -1.71 12.43 -2.76
N ASN A 47 -1.77 11.79 -1.59
CA ASN A 47 -1.17 12.26 -0.34
C ASN A 47 0.12 11.51 0.04
N GLY A 48 0.70 10.73 -0.87
CA GLY A 48 1.86 9.86 -0.61
C GLY A 48 1.52 8.38 -0.75
N PHE A 49 2.19 7.52 0.01
CA PHE A 49 1.98 6.07 -0.08
C PHE A 49 0.88 5.58 0.86
N ALA A 50 0.21 4.51 0.44
CA ALA A 50 -0.73 3.76 1.25
C ALA A 50 -0.32 2.28 1.30
N TYR A 51 -0.32 1.72 2.50
CA TYR A 51 0.14 0.37 2.78
C TYR A 51 -1.01 -0.55 3.16
N THR A 52 -0.93 -1.78 2.66
CA THR A 52 -1.79 -2.88 3.07
C THR A 52 -0.91 -4.00 3.61
N VAL A 53 -1.14 -4.40 4.85
CA VAL A 53 -0.42 -5.49 5.53
C VAL A 53 -1.28 -6.74 5.47
N ILE A 54 -0.72 -7.80 4.91
CA ILE A 54 -1.38 -9.08 4.69
C ILE A 54 -0.57 -10.15 5.42
N ARG A 55 -1.21 -11.04 6.16
CA ARG A 55 -0.53 -12.19 6.76
C ARG A 55 -0.12 -13.17 5.66
N ALA A 56 1.15 -13.59 5.66
CA ALA A 56 1.67 -14.48 4.62
C ALA A 56 1.07 -15.89 4.67
N SER A 57 0.71 -16.40 5.86
CA SER A 57 0.27 -17.78 6.05
C SER A 57 -1.10 -18.08 5.43
N ASP A 58 -2.03 -17.14 5.49
CA ASP A 58 -3.43 -17.33 5.09
C ASP A 58 -3.94 -16.26 4.11
N GLY A 59 -3.11 -15.26 3.79
CA GLY A 59 -3.50 -14.15 2.91
C GLY A 59 -4.49 -13.17 3.54
N THR A 60 -4.72 -13.24 4.86
CA THR A 60 -5.65 -12.34 5.55
C THR A 60 -5.11 -10.92 5.57
N VAL A 61 -5.93 -9.96 5.15
CA VAL A 61 -5.61 -8.53 5.30
C VAL A 61 -5.72 -8.17 6.79
N LEU A 62 -4.60 -7.80 7.39
CA LEU A 62 -4.53 -7.36 8.79
C LEU A 62 -4.91 -5.88 8.91
N ASP A 63 -4.40 -5.06 7.98
CA ASP A 63 -4.72 -3.64 7.85
C ASP A 63 -4.58 -3.18 6.40
N ALA A 64 -5.30 -2.11 6.07
CA ALA A 64 -5.27 -1.49 4.74
C ALA A 64 -5.29 0.04 4.85
N GLN A 65 -4.80 0.70 3.80
CA GLN A 65 -4.78 2.16 3.67
C GLN A 65 -4.01 2.88 4.79
N LEU A 66 -3.01 2.22 5.37
CA LEU A 66 -2.14 2.87 6.35
C LEU A 66 -1.25 3.90 5.65
N ASN A 67 -1.06 5.08 6.23
CA ASN A 67 0.01 5.99 5.84
C ASN A 67 1.34 5.62 6.54
N ASP A 68 2.43 6.29 6.19
CA ASP A 68 3.77 6.01 6.76
C ASP A 68 3.80 6.05 8.29
N THR A 69 3.21 7.10 8.90
CA THR A 69 3.18 7.25 10.37
C THR A 69 2.39 6.13 11.03
N GLN A 70 1.25 5.73 10.43
CA GLN A 70 0.43 4.63 10.94
C GLN A 70 1.12 3.28 10.79
N LEU A 71 1.80 3.05 9.66
CA LEU A 71 2.58 1.83 9.45
C LEU A 71 3.72 1.74 10.46
N GLN A 72 4.47 2.83 10.67
CA GLN A 72 5.55 2.88 11.65
C GLN A 72 5.06 2.64 13.08
N ALA A 73 3.92 3.22 13.46
CA ALA A 73 3.37 3.08 14.80
C ALA A 73 2.84 1.67 15.08
N LYS A 74 2.23 1.00 14.08
CA LYS A 74 1.57 -0.30 14.26
C LYS A 74 2.47 -1.49 13.93
N TYR A 75 3.38 -1.31 12.99
CA TYR A 75 4.28 -2.34 12.46
C TYR A 75 5.69 -1.77 12.22
N PRO A 76 6.42 -1.35 13.28
CA PRO A 76 7.72 -0.71 13.15
C PRO A 76 8.74 -1.59 12.39
N GLU A 77 8.71 -2.90 12.58
CA GLU A 77 9.56 -3.87 11.90
C GLU A 77 9.28 -3.96 10.40
N ILE A 78 8.00 -3.81 10.00
CA ILE A 78 7.61 -3.78 8.60
C ILE A 78 8.05 -2.44 7.99
N TYR A 79 7.83 -1.34 8.70
CA TYR A 79 8.26 -0.02 8.27
C TYR A 79 9.76 0.02 8.00
N ASP A 80 10.58 -0.51 8.91
CA ASP A 80 12.04 -0.57 8.76
C ASP A 80 12.48 -1.46 7.58
N ALA A 81 11.75 -2.54 7.27
CA ALA A 81 12.04 -3.39 6.13
C ALA A 81 11.62 -2.76 4.78
N VAL A 82 10.55 -1.97 4.80
CA VAL A 82 9.97 -1.35 3.61
C VAL A 82 10.67 -0.03 3.24
N ARG A 83 11.07 0.77 4.23
CA ARG A 83 11.68 2.10 4.04
C ARG A 83 12.85 2.12 3.05
N PRO A 84 13.83 1.18 3.07
CA PRO A 84 14.93 1.19 2.12
C PRO A 84 14.50 0.98 0.65
N SER A 85 13.29 0.44 0.44
CA SER A 85 12.73 0.24 -0.91
C SER A 85 12.07 1.51 -1.45
N MET A 86 12.03 2.58 -0.66
CA MET A 86 11.48 3.87 -1.05
C MET A 86 12.62 4.83 -1.33
N ALA A 87 12.61 5.45 -2.50
CA ALA A 87 13.38 6.67 -2.68
C ALA A 87 12.74 7.73 -1.75
N ASP A 88 13.52 8.28 -0.81
CA ASP A 88 13.10 9.45 -0.07
C ASP A 88 12.74 10.52 -1.11
N GLY A 89 11.45 10.85 -1.23
CA GLY A 89 10.95 11.84 -2.19
C GLY A 89 11.41 13.28 -1.91
N LYS A 90 12.39 13.44 -1.01
CA LYS A 90 13.11 14.68 -0.79
C LYS A 90 14.01 14.86 -2.00
N GLU A 91 13.53 15.62 -2.98
CA GLU A 91 14.21 15.98 -4.24
C GLU A 91 15.68 15.63 -4.21
N THR A 92 16.02 14.45 -4.74
CA THR A 92 17.41 14.07 -4.93
C THR A 92 17.90 14.92 -6.09
N ASN A 93 18.28 16.17 -5.79
CA ASN A 93 19.08 17.03 -6.65
C ASN A 93 20.52 16.51 -6.69
N ASP A 94 20.71 15.21 -6.89
CA ASP A 94 22.04 14.65 -7.05
C ASP A 94 21.98 13.36 -7.85
N ALA A 95 22.80 13.36 -8.90
CA ALA A 95 23.00 12.31 -9.89
C ALA A 95 23.65 11.02 -9.30
N THR A 96 23.25 10.61 -8.09
CA THR A 96 24.05 9.72 -7.22
C THR A 96 23.26 8.53 -6.68
N VAL A 97 22.25 8.03 -7.39
CA VAL A 97 21.49 6.82 -6.94
C VAL A 97 21.68 5.60 -7.85
N TRP A 98 22.55 5.67 -8.86
CA TRP A 98 22.95 4.47 -9.62
C TRP A 98 24.47 4.33 -9.63
N GLY A 99 25.00 3.65 -8.61
CA GLY A 99 26.40 3.24 -8.50
C GLY A 99 26.78 2.11 -9.47
N GLY A 100 26.40 2.23 -10.73
CA GLY A 100 26.96 1.46 -11.83
C GLY A 100 27.89 2.38 -12.60
N THR A 101 29.20 2.22 -12.45
CA THR A 101 30.17 2.86 -13.33
C THR A 101 29.83 2.42 -14.76
N GLN A 102 29.20 3.30 -15.54
CA GLN A 102 28.98 3.06 -16.95
C GLN A 102 30.37 2.95 -17.58
N HIS A 103 30.79 1.72 -17.88
CA HIS A 103 32.03 1.48 -18.60
C HIS A 103 31.85 2.05 -20.01
N VAL A 104 32.25 3.30 -20.22
CA VAL A 104 32.34 3.89 -21.55
C VAL A 104 33.59 3.29 -22.21
N PRO A 105 33.48 2.48 -23.28
CA PRO A 105 34.66 1.98 -23.97
C PRO A 105 35.44 3.15 -24.59
N ALA A 106 36.76 3.13 -24.44
CA ALA A 106 37.68 4.22 -24.80
C ALA A 106 37.67 4.64 -26.29
N ASN A 107 36.90 3.97 -27.14
CA ASN A 107 36.80 4.25 -28.57
C ASN A 107 35.69 5.27 -28.93
N ALA A 108 34.99 5.84 -27.94
CA ALA A 108 33.88 6.77 -28.17
C ALA A 108 34.28 8.27 -28.20
N LEU A 109 35.57 8.60 -28.24
CA LEU A 109 36.02 9.98 -28.44
C LEU A 109 36.33 10.23 -29.93
N PRO A 110 35.68 11.21 -30.58
CA PRO A 110 36.09 11.62 -31.93
C PRO A 110 37.47 12.30 -31.86
N LYS A 111 38.30 12.01 -32.87
CA LYS A 111 39.62 12.64 -33.07
C LYS A 111 39.52 14.14 -33.30
#